data_AF-A0AAV7QJL1-F1
#
_entry.id   AF-A0AAV7QJL1-F1
#
_cell.length_a   1.000
_cell.length_b   1.000
_cell.length_c   1.000
_cell.angle_alpha   90.00
_cell.angle_beta   90.00
_cell.angle_gamma   90.00
#
_symmetry.space_group_name_H-M   'P 1'
#
loop_
_entity.id
_entity.type
_entity.pdbx_description
1 polymer ?
#
loop_
_entity_poly.entity_id
_entity_poly.type
_entity_poly.pdbx_seq_one_letter_code
_entity_poly.pdbx_strand_id
1 'polypeptide(L)'
;MDTRISDLTIASSSIRADIARFREIVHNLDQRLTSMEEHVAVLPGQEAELRSLRKKVTDLEDRSRRDNIRLFGIPEHKEGSDIKPFLKTLLPELTGLEYSPPLEFQRAHWIGPLHRATPDKPQSIIACFLRHEKARQTILAAKSQGSYSLEGIEIRVVADFSRPTNEKRKAFLALRPQLRNFEIKYVLFEPASHQRY
;
A
#
# COMPACT_ATOMS: atom_id res chain seq x y z
N MET A 1 68.26 22.70 41.99
CA MET A 1 67.37 23.61 41.25
C MET A 1 67.25 23.17 39.80
N ASP A 2 68.35 22.80 39.14
CA ASP A 2 68.37 22.47 37.70
C ASP A 2 67.58 21.23 37.27
N THR A 3 67.52 20.17 38.08
CA THR A 3 66.76 18.95 37.74
C THR A 3 65.26 19.20 37.66
N ARG A 4 64.69 19.96 38.61
CA ARG A 4 63.26 20.34 38.61
C ARG A 4 62.91 21.25 37.42
N ILE A 5 63.82 22.14 37.03
CA ILE A 5 63.64 23.02 35.86
C ILE A 5 63.65 22.17 34.58
N SER A 6 64.58 21.21 34.47
CA SER A 6 64.63 20.24 33.37
C SER A 6 63.33 19.42 33.27
N ASP A 7 62.85 18.86 34.38
CA ASP A 7 61.61 18.08 34.39
C ASP A 7 60.39 18.92 33.96
N LEU A 8 60.33 20.20 34.39
CA LEU A 8 59.30 21.13 33.96
C LEU A 8 59.36 21.42 32.45
N THR A 9 60.56 21.55 31.88
CA THR A 9 60.73 21.78 30.44
C THR A 9 60.29 20.57 29.60
N ILE A 10 60.55 19.35 30.08
CA ILE A 10 60.11 18.10 29.45
C ILE A 10 58.58 17.98 29.53
N ALA A 11 57.98 18.26 30.69
CA ALA A 11 56.52 18.27 30.82
C ALA A 11 55.87 19.32 29.91
N SER A 12 56.46 20.53 29.81
CA SER A 12 55.97 21.60 28.94
C SER A 12 56.05 21.25 27.44
N SER A 13 57.12 20.56 27.02
CA SER A 13 57.24 20.10 25.63
C SER A 13 56.25 18.97 25.32
N SER A 14 56.03 18.05 26.25
CA SER A 14 54.99 17.00 26.13
C SER A 14 53.60 17.61 25.99
N ILE A 15 53.23 18.55 26.87
CA ILE A 15 51.94 19.25 26.82
C ILE A 15 51.76 19.98 25.49
N ARG A 16 52.82 20.60 24.96
CA ARG A 16 52.78 21.27 23.66
C ARG A 16 52.50 20.29 22.52
N ALA A 17 53.10 19.10 22.57
CA ALA A 17 52.85 18.04 21.59
C ALA A 17 51.42 17.50 21.68
N ASP A 18 50.88 17.31 22.90
CA ASP A 18 49.49 16.92 23.11
C ASP A 18 48.51 17.98 22.59
N ILE A 19 48.77 19.27 22.85
CA ILE A 19 47.95 20.37 22.31
C ILE A 19 47.97 20.37 20.78
N ALA A 20 49.12 20.10 20.15
CA ALA A 20 49.21 20.01 18.70
C ALA A 20 48.36 18.85 18.15
N ARG A 21 48.45 17.66 18.77
CA ARG A 21 47.61 16.50 18.43
C ARG A 21 46.12 16.79 18.62
N PHE A 22 45.74 17.40 19.73
CA PHE A 22 44.33 17.75 19.97
C PHE A 22 43.81 18.75 18.96
N ARG A 23 44.61 19.74 18.52
CA ARG A 23 44.21 20.68 17.47
C ARG A 23 43.92 19.98 16.15
N GLU A 24 44.75 19.01 15.76
CA GLU A 24 44.54 18.23 14.55
C GLU A 24 43.27 17.37 14.64
N ILE A 25 43.06 16.69 15.78
CA ILE A 25 41.85 15.90 16.02
C ILE A 25 40.60 16.78 15.97
N VAL A 26 40.61 17.93 16.65
CA VAL A 26 39.49 18.88 16.65
C VAL A 26 39.22 19.38 15.22
N HIS A 27 40.27 19.71 14.45
CA HIS A 27 40.11 20.13 13.07
C HIS A 27 39.47 19.03 12.19
N ASN A 28 39.91 17.77 12.35
CA ASN A 28 39.31 16.66 11.62
C ASN A 28 37.86 16.40 12.03
N LEU A 29 37.55 16.51 13.33
CA LEU A 29 36.19 16.38 13.83
C LEU A 29 35.28 17.49 13.31
N ASP A 30 35.77 18.73 13.27
CA ASP A 30 35.03 19.87 12.73
C ASP A 30 34.71 19.69 11.24
N GLN A 31 35.68 19.25 10.43
CA GLN A 31 35.46 18.91 9.02
C GLN A 31 34.42 17.80 8.84
N ARG A 32 34.51 16.74 9.66
CA ARG A 32 33.54 15.63 9.62
C ARG A 32 32.15 16.07 10.07
N LEU A 33 32.06 16.96 11.06
CA LEU A 33 30.81 17.49 11.57
C LEU A 33 30.13 18.36 10.52
N THR A 34 30.86 19.27 9.86
CA THR A 34 30.35 20.06 8.74
C THR A 34 29.80 19.17 7.62
N SER A 35 30.55 18.12 7.23
CA SER A 35 30.08 17.17 6.21
C SER A 35 28.82 16.41 6.67
N MET A 36 28.74 16.00 7.93
CA MET A 36 27.55 15.35 8.48
C MET A 36 26.35 16.30 8.49
N GLU A 37 26.53 17.56 8.85
CA GLU A 37 25.49 18.59 8.85
C GLU A 37 24.96 18.82 7.43
N GLU A 38 25.83 18.90 6.43
CA GLU A 38 25.44 18.99 5.02
C GLU A 38 24.59 17.79 4.57
N HIS A 39 25.01 16.57 4.93
CA HIS A 39 24.23 15.37 4.61
C HIS A 39 22.86 15.37 5.29
N VAL A 40 22.80 15.77 6.57
CA VAL A 40 21.55 15.85 7.33
C VAL A 40 20.63 16.92 6.76
N ALA A 41 21.17 18.06 6.30
CA ALA A 41 20.39 19.14 5.72
C ALA A 41 19.62 18.73 4.44
N VAL A 42 20.10 17.72 3.71
CA VAL A 42 19.47 17.22 2.48
C VAL A 42 18.36 16.19 2.77
N LEU A 43 18.39 15.49 3.91
CA LEU A 43 17.44 14.43 4.25
C LEU A 43 15.96 14.86 4.16
N PRO A 44 15.54 16.04 4.68
CA PRO A 44 14.13 16.46 4.59
C PRO A 44 13.64 16.59 3.14
N GLY A 45 14.51 17.04 2.23
CA GLY A 45 14.22 17.14 0.80
C GLY A 45 14.03 15.77 0.16
N GLN A 46 14.94 14.84 0.45
CA GLN A 46 14.84 13.45 -0.03
C GLN A 46 13.61 12.74 0.51
N GLU A 47 13.26 12.93 1.78
CA GLU A 47 12.04 12.38 2.35
C GLU A 47 10.78 12.94 1.69
N ALA A 48 10.75 14.24 1.39
CA ALA A 48 9.64 14.87 0.70
C ALA A 48 9.49 14.31 -0.72
N GLU A 49 10.59 14.13 -1.44
CA GLU A 49 10.61 13.50 -2.76
C GLU A 49 10.12 12.05 -2.69
N LEU A 50 10.64 11.24 -1.76
CA LEU A 50 10.19 9.86 -1.54
C LEU A 50 8.70 9.77 -1.23
N ARG A 51 8.16 10.69 -0.41
CA ARG A 51 6.72 10.78 -0.14
C ARG A 51 5.93 11.09 -1.41
N SER A 52 6.41 12.03 -2.23
CA SER A 52 5.80 12.39 -3.51
C SER A 52 5.79 11.22 -4.50
N LEU A 53 6.93 10.54 -4.66
CA LEU A 53 7.05 9.36 -5.52
C LEU A 53 6.14 8.23 -5.07
N ARG A 54 6.09 7.92 -3.77
CA ARG A 54 5.16 6.91 -3.22
C ARG A 54 3.71 7.24 -3.53
N LYS A 55 3.31 8.51 -3.39
CA LYS A 55 1.95 8.96 -3.74
C LYS A 55 1.67 8.77 -5.23
N LYS A 56 2.63 9.13 -6.10
CA LYS A 56 2.51 8.97 -7.56
C LYS A 56 2.41 7.50 -7.96
N VAL A 57 3.24 6.63 -7.40
CA VAL A 57 3.20 5.18 -7.65
C VAL A 57 1.85 4.59 -7.21
N THR A 58 1.36 4.97 -6.02
CA THR A 58 0.05 4.51 -5.54
C THR A 58 -1.08 4.91 -6.49
N ASP A 59 -1.08 6.17 -6.96
CA ASP A 59 -2.08 6.68 -7.91
C ASP A 59 -2.00 5.99 -9.28
N LEU A 60 -0.80 5.72 -9.79
CA LEU A 60 -0.61 4.95 -11.03
C LEU A 60 -1.08 3.50 -10.90
N GLU A 61 -0.74 2.85 -9.79
CA GLU A 61 -1.17 1.48 -9.49
C GLU A 61 -2.70 1.39 -9.39
N ASP A 62 -3.33 2.31 -8.65
CA ASP A 62 -4.79 2.36 -8.54
C ASP A 62 -5.45 2.64 -9.89
N ARG A 63 -4.91 3.56 -10.72
CA ARG A 63 -5.40 3.83 -12.08
C ARG A 63 -5.34 2.59 -12.96
N SER A 64 -4.24 1.85 -12.91
CA SER A 64 -4.07 0.62 -13.68
C SER A 64 -5.00 -0.51 -13.24
N ARG A 65 -5.57 -0.43 -12.03
CA ARG A 65 -6.46 -1.47 -11.47
C ARG A 65 -7.94 -1.08 -11.44
N ARG A 66 -8.32 0.10 -11.94
CA ARG A 66 -9.72 0.57 -11.90
C ARG A 66 -10.69 -0.37 -12.64
N ASP A 67 -10.21 -1.05 -13.66
CA ASP A 67 -11.00 -1.98 -14.46
C ASP A 67 -11.03 -3.39 -13.86
N ASN A 68 -10.32 -3.61 -12.75
CA ASN A 68 -10.24 -4.89 -12.09
C ASN A 68 -11.31 -5.01 -10.99
N ILE A 69 -11.94 -6.18 -10.93
CA ILE A 69 -12.64 -6.65 -9.74
C ILE A 69 -11.87 -7.85 -9.17
N ARG A 70 -12.05 -8.06 -7.87
CA ARG A 70 -11.54 -9.23 -7.16
C ARG A 70 -12.70 -10.01 -6.55
N LEU A 71 -12.75 -11.30 -6.87
CA LEU A 71 -13.73 -12.24 -6.34
C LEU A 71 -13.07 -13.15 -5.30
N PHE A 72 -13.74 -13.32 -4.18
CA PHE A 72 -13.36 -14.25 -3.10
C PHE A 72 -14.47 -15.28 -2.90
N GLY A 73 -14.12 -16.46 -2.39
CA GLY A 73 -15.10 -17.51 -2.07
C GLY A 73 -15.57 -18.33 -3.27
N ILE A 74 -14.82 -18.28 -4.38
CA ILE A 74 -15.06 -19.18 -5.52
C ILE A 74 -14.41 -20.53 -5.19
N PRO A 75 -15.15 -21.65 -5.19
CA PRO A 75 -14.56 -22.98 -5.04
C PRO A 75 -13.52 -23.23 -6.14
N GLU A 76 -12.40 -23.88 -5.81
CA GLU A 76 -11.37 -24.17 -6.81
C GLU A 76 -11.90 -25.12 -7.89
N HIS A 77 -11.49 -24.90 -9.14
CA HIS A 77 -11.86 -25.71 -10.31
C HIS A 77 -13.33 -25.65 -10.73
N LYS A 78 -14.15 -24.77 -10.14
CA LYS A 78 -15.55 -24.56 -10.55
C LYS A 78 -15.70 -23.94 -11.93
N GLU A 79 -14.69 -23.24 -12.40
CA GLU A 79 -14.66 -22.56 -13.68
C GLU A 79 -14.61 -23.51 -14.89
N GLY A 80 -14.24 -24.77 -14.67
CA GLY A 80 -13.95 -25.71 -15.76
C GLY A 80 -12.63 -25.37 -16.46
N SER A 81 -12.67 -25.18 -17.78
CA SER A 81 -11.46 -24.96 -18.61
C SER A 81 -11.08 -23.49 -18.81
N ASP A 82 -12.00 -22.54 -18.62
CA ASP A 82 -11.76 -21.10 -18.80
C ASP A 82 -12.57 -20.26 -17.80
N ILE A 83 -11.88 -19.34 -17.13
CA ILE A 83 -12.43 -18.42 -16.14
C ILE A 83 -13.35 -17.40 -16.80
N LYS A 84 -13.08 -16.95 -18.03
CA LYS A 84 -13.86 -15.87 -18.66
C LYS A 84 -15.32 -16.30 -18.91
N PRO A 85 -15.63 -17.43 -19.56
CA PRO A 85 -17.01 -17.91 -19.71
C PRO A 85 -17.70 -18.12 -18.36
N PHE A 86 -17.00 -18.71 -17.39
CA PHE A 86 -17.54 -18.90 -16.04
C PHE A 86 -17.99 -17.57 -15.40
N LEU A 87 -17.16 -16.53 -15.47
CA LEU A 87 -17.52 -15.21 -14.95
C LEU A 87 -18.67 -14.54 -15.71
N LYS A 88 -18.84 -14.82 -17.02
CA LYS A 88 -19.97 -14.29 -17.80
C LYS A 88 -21.31 -14.89 -17.35
N THR A 89 -21.30 -16.10 -16.78
CA THR A 89 -22.50 -16.74 -16.21
C THR A 89 -22.69 -16.35 -14.74
N LEU A 90 -21.61 -16.40 -13.94
CA LEU A 90 -21.67 -16.15 -12.50
C LEU A 90 -22.04 -14.70 -12.15
N LEU A 91 -21.46 -13.71 -12.84
CA LEU A 91 -21.65 -12.30 -12.45
C LEU A 91 -23.11 -11.83 -12.61
N PRO A 92 -23.82 -12.13 -13.71
CA PRO A 92 -25.26 -11.88 -13.79
C PRO A 92 -26.05 -12.50 -12.64
N GLU A 93 -25.79 -13.78 -12.30
CA GLU A 93 -26.47 -14.46 -11.19
C GLU A 93 -26.19 -13.78 -9.84
N LEU A 94 -24.94 -13.41 -9.61
CA LEU A 94 -24.48 -12.78 -8.36
C LEU A 94 -25.02 -11.36 -8.19
N THR A 95 -25.12 -10.61 -9.30
CA THR A 95 -25.46 -9.17 -9.29
C THR A 95 -26.88 -8.85 -9.73
N GLY A 96 -27.64 -9.85 -10.21
CA GLY A 96 -28.98 -9.65 -10.73
C GLY A 96 -29.04 -8.71 -11.93
N LEU A 97 -27.88 -8.40 -12.53
CA LEU A 97 -27.78 -7.47 -13.65
C LEU A 97 -27.87 -8.22 -14.97
N GLU A 98 -28.69 -7.67 -15.86
CA GLU A 98 -28.65 -8.02 -17.28
C GLU A 98 -27.59 -7.16 -17.98
N TYR A 99 -26.48 -7.77 -18.36
CA TYR A 99 -25.40 -7.07 -19.03
C TYR A 99 -25.64 -7.00 -20.55
N SER A 100 -25.99 -5.81 -21.03
CA SER A 100 -25.99 -5.46 -22.46
C SER A 100 -25.03 -4.29 -22.73
N PRO A 101 -24.06 -4.41 -23.66
CA PRO A 101 -23.60 -5.64 -24.29
C PRO A 101 -23.03 -6.65 -23.26
N PRO A 102 -22.80 -7.92 -23.67
CA PRO A 102 -22.24 -8.95 -22.79
C PRO A 102 -20.92 -8.54 -22.16
N LEU A 103 -20.59 -9.17 -21.03
CA LEU A 103 -19.33 -8.92 -20.35
C LEU A 103 -18.13 -9.30 -21.21
N GLU A 104 -17.15 -8.41 -21.24
CA GLU A 104 -15.88 -8.57 -21.95
C GLU A 104 -14.73 -8.37 -20.98
N PHE A 105 -13.79 -9.30 -20.98
CA PHE A 105 -12.63 -9.29 -20.10
C PHE A 105 -11.35 -9.25 -20.92
N GLN A 106 -10.47 -8.31 -20.61
CA GLN A 106 -9.09 -8.31 -21.12
C GLN A 106 -8.36 -9.55 -20.58
N ARG A 107 -8.43 -9.77 -19.27
CA ARG A 107 -7.81 -10.90 -18.56
C ARG A 107 -8.66 -11.34 -17.37
N ALA A 108 -8.64 -12.62 -17.06
CA ALA A 108 -9.20 -13.19 -15.85
C ALA A 108 -8.30 -14.35 -15.40
N HIS A 109 -7.88 -14.36 -14.15
CA HIS A 109 -6.96 -15.38 -13.63
C HIS A 109 -7.07 -15.50 -12.10
N TRP A 110 -6.69 -16.67 -11.60
CA TRP A 110 -6.52 -16.92 -10.17
C TRP A 110 -5.30 -16.19 -9.62
N ILE A 111 -5.43 -15.67 -8.41
CA ILE A 111 -4.38 -15.04 -7.63
C ILE A 111 -4.35 -15.67 -6.24
N GLY A 112 -3.16 -16.17 -5.92
CA GLY A 112 -2.86 -16.82 -4.66
C GLY A 112 -1.92 -18.00 -4.88
N PRO A 113 -1.28 -18.51 -3.82
CA PRO A 113 -0.51 -19.74 -3.90
C PRO A 113 -1.40 -20.96 -4.17
N LEU A 114 -1.16 -21.65 -5.29
CA LEU A 114 -1.88 -22.85 -5.73
C LEU A 114 -1.97 -23.97 -4.68
N HIS A 115 -0.96 -24.10 -3.81
CA HIS A 115 -0.86 -25.18 -2.80
C HIS A 115 -1.08 -24.71 -1.35
N ARG A 116 -1.52 -23.47 -1.13
CA ARG A 116 -1.82 -22.93 0.20
C ARG A 116 -3.24 -22.40 0.33
N ALA A 117 -4.11 -22.74 -0.62
CA ALA A 117 -5.53 -22.59 -0.45
C ALA A 117 -5.97 -23.53 0.68
N THR A 118 -6.13 -22.95 1.86
CA THR A 118 -6.81 -23.62 2.97
C THR A 118 -8.26 -23.20 2.91
N PRO A 119 -9.20 -23.97 3.50
CA PRO A 119 -10.60 -23.55 3.61
C PRO A 119 -10.75 -22.12 4.16
N ASP A 120 -9.81 -21.71 5.02
CA ASP A 120 -9.76 -20.36 5.63
C ASP A 120 -9.20 -19.26 4.72
N LYS A 121 -8.47 -19.62 3.64
CA LYS A 121 -7.86 -18.68 2.68
C LYS A 121 -7.98 -19.21 1.25
N PRO A 122 -9.21 -19.26 0.69
CA PRO A 122 -9.39 -19.64 -0.70
C PRO A 122 -8.66 -18.65 -1.63
N GLN A 123 -8.25 -19.14 -2.81
CA GLN A 123 -7.72 -18.28 -3.85
C GLN A 123 -8.77 -17.24 -4.27
N SER A 124 -8.30 -16.13 -4.82
CA SER A 124 -9.17 -15.09 -5.34
C SER A 124 -8.99 -14.96 -6.84
N ILE A 125 -10.05 -14.65 -7.56
CA ILE A 125 -9.97 -14.34 -9.00
C ILE A 125 -9.80 -12.83 -9.16
N ILE A 126 -8.88 -12.41 -10.02
CA ILE A 126 -8.89 -11.05 -10.56
C ILE A 126 -9.43 -11.09 -11.99
N ALA A 127 -10.47 -10.31 -12.23
CA ALA A 127 -11.07 -10.13 -13.55
C ALA A 127 -10.94 -8.66 -13.97
N CYS A 128 -10.25 -8.42 -15.08
CA CYS A 128 -10.05 -7.11 -15.68
C CYS A 128 -11.04 -6.94 -16.82
N PHE A 129 -12.00 -6.03 -16.63
CA PHE A 129 -13.01 -5.72 -17.63
C PHE A 129 -12.38 -4.96 -18.79
N LEU A 130 -12.97 -5.08 -19.97
CA LEU A 130 -12.63 -4.22 -21.10
C LEU A 130 -13.17 -2.78 -20.91
N ARG A 131 -14.25 -2.63 -20.15
CA ARG A 131 -14.93 -1.36 -19.90
C ARG A 131 -15.03 -1.10 -18.40
N HIS A 132 -14.42 0.00 -17.94
CA HIS A 132 -14.46 0.48 -16.56
C HIS A 132 -15.88 0.53 -15.97
N GLU A 133 -16.85 1.01 -16.75
CA GLU A 133 -18.24 1.17 -16.31
C GLU A 133 -18.87 -0.15 -15.86
N LYS A 134 -18.56 -1.24 -16.57
CA LYS A 134 -19.08 -2.58 -16.24
C LYS A 134 -18.47 -3.11 -14.95
N ALA A 135 -17.17 -2.88 -14.72
CA ALA A 135 -16.53 -3.23 -13.44
C ALA A 135 -17.20 -2.47 -12.28
N ARG A 136 -17.38 -1.15 -12.42
CA ARG A 136 -18.01 -0.31 -11.40
C ARG A 136 -19.47 -0.70 -11.13
N GLN A 137 -20.26 -0.96 -12.18
CA GLN A 137 -21.65 -1.44 -12.05
C GLN A 137 -21.71 -2.77 -11.30
N THR A 138 -20.84 -3.71 -11.65
CA THR A 138 -20.74 -5.02 -10.99
C THR A 138 -20.43 -4.89 -9.50
N ILE A 139 -19.47 -4.04 -9.13
CA ILE A 139 -19.10 -3.79 -7.72
C ILE A 139 -20.26 -3.15 -6.95
N LEU A 140 -20.97 -2.20 -7.54
CA LEU A 140 -22.09 -1.52 -6.89
C LEU A 140 -23.27 -2.48 -6.70
N ALA A 141 -23.62 -3.25 -7.73
CA ALA A 141 -24.71 -4.22 -7.67
C ALA A 141 -24.42 -5.35 -6.66
N ALA A 142 -23.19 -5.88 -6.63
CA ALA A 142 -22.80 -6.87 -5.63
C ALA A 142 -22.92 -6.31 -4.20
N LYS A 143 -22.59 -5.04 -3.97
CA LYS A 143 -22.76 -4.39 -2.67
C LYS A 143 -24.23 -4.19 -2.28
N SER A 144 -25.11 -3.91 -3.24
CA SER A 144 -26.54 -3.71 -2.96
C SER A 144 -27.29 -5.02 -2.77
N GLN A 145 -26.92 -6.07 -3.50
CA GLN A 145 -27.56 -7.37 -3.42
C GLN A 145 -27.23 -8.12 -2.12
N GLY A 146 -26.07 -7.81 -1.52
CA GLY A 146 -25.66 -8.37 -0.24
C GLY A 146 -24.81 -9.63 -0.41
N SER A 147 -25.07 -10.64 0.42
CA SER A 147 -24.33 -11.90 0.41
C SER A 147 -24.90 -12.87 -0.62
N TYR A 148 -24.11 -13.23 -1.64
CA TYR A 148 -24.39 -14.35 -2.54
C TYR A 148 -23.58 -15.56 -2.08
N SER A 149 -24.18 -16.74 -2.04
CA SER A 149 -23.47 -17.97 -1.65
C SER A 149 -23.52 -19.00 -2.77
N LEU A 150 -22.35 -19.55 -3.12
CA LEU A 150 -22.21 -20.66 -4.06
C LEU A 150 -21.74 -21.88 -3.28
N GLU A 151 -22.52 -22.97 -3.32
CA GLU A 151 -22.21 -24.21 -2.58
C GLU A 151 -21.99 -24.00 -1.07
N GLY A 152 -22.73 -23.06 -0.48
CA GLY A 152 -22.62 -22.70 0.94
C GLY A 152 -21.43 -21.80 1.27
N ILE A 153 -20.62 -21.38 0.28
CA ILE A 153 -19.51 -20.44 0.45
C ILE A 153 -19.95 -19.05 0.00
N GLU A 154 -19.81 -18.06 0.86
CA GLU A 154 -20.12 -16.66 0.55
C GLU A 154 -19.12 -16.10 -0.48
N ILE A 155 -19.64 -15.63 -1.61
CA ILE A 155 -18.86 -14.94 -2.63
C ILE A 155 -18.86 -13.45 -2.33
N ARG A 156 -17.65 -12.86 -2.30
CA ARG A 156 -17.48 -11.41 -2.16
C ARG A 156 -16.83 -10.83 -3.40
N VAL A 157 -17.47 -9.80 -3.96
CA VAL A 157 -16.94 -9.02 -5.08
C VAL A 157 -16.52 -7.64 -4.59
N VAL A 158 -15.25 -7.29 -4.79
CA VAL A 158 -14.68 -6.01 -4.38
C VAL A 158 -13.85 -5.40 -5.50
N ALA A 159 -13.66 -4.08 -5.43
CA ALA A 159 -12.68 -3.39 -6.27
C ALA A 159 -11.24 -3.80 -5.90
N ASP A 160 -10.36 -3.90 -6.88
CA ASP A 160 -8.94 -4.19 -6.69
C ASP A 160 -8.14 -2.89 -6.52
N PHE A 161 -7.83 -2.54 -5.27
CA PHE A 161 -6.99 -1.37 -4.95
C PHE A 161 -5.54 -1.77 -4.66
N SER A 162 -4.63 -0.81 -4.83
CA SER A 162 -3.27 -0.89 -4.30
C SER A 162 -3.28 -1.13 -2.79
N ARG A 163 -2.18 -1.66 -2.27
CA ARG A 163 -2.04 -1.93 -0.83
C ARG A 163 -2.19 -0.65 0.02
N PRO A 164 -1.53 0.47 -0.28
CA PRO A 164 -1.67 1.69 0.52
C PRO A 164 -3.12 2.21 0.54
N THR A 165 -3.84 2.09 -0.59
CA THR A 165 -5.25 2.48 -0.68
C THR A 165 -6.13 1.54 0.14
N ASN A 166 -5.90 0.23 0.08
CA ASN A 166 -6.61 -0.73 0.94
C ASN A 166 -6.37 -0.48 2.43
N GLU A 167 -5.15 -0.14 2.85
CA GLU A 167 -4.83 0.19 4.24
C GLU A 167 -5.60 1.44 4.72
N LYS A 168 -5.61 2.51 3.91
CA LYS A 168 -6.41 3.72 4.19
C LYS A 168 -7.90 3.42 4.28
N ARG A 169 -8.43 2.61 3.35
CA ARG A 169 -9.82 2.19 3.37
C ARG A 169 -10.13 1.38 4.62
N LYS A 170 -9.28 0.42 4.99
CA LYS A 170 -9.44 -0.39 6.21
C LYS A 170 -9.47 0.49 7.46
N ALA A 171 -8.55 1.45 7.57
CA ALA A 171 -8.54 2.41 8.67
C ALA A 171 -9.85 3.23 8.74
N PHE A 172 -10.34 3.71 7.60
CA PHE A 172 -11.62 4.41 7.53
C PHE A 172 -12.82 3.51 7.90
N LEU A 173 -12.82 2.26 7.41
CA LEU A 173 -13.88 1.29 7.71
C LEU A 173 -13.98 1.01 9.22
N ALA A 174 -12.85 1.01 9.93
CA ALA A 174 -12.81 0.83 11.38
C ALA A 174 -13.49 1.98 12.15
N LEU A 175 -13.54 3.19 11.57
CA LEU A 175 -14.20 4.36 12.18
C LEU A 175 -15.71 4.40 11.92
N ARG A 176 -16.24 3.59 10.99
CA ARG A 176 -17.66 3.62 10.61
C ARG A 176 -18.65 3.45 11.78
N PRO A 177 -18.44 2.53 12.74
CA PRO A 177 -19.36 2.39 13.87
C PRO A 177 -19.46 3.68 14.68
N GLN A 178 -18.32 4.35 14.92
CA GLN A 178 -18.28 5.62 15.64
C GLN A 178 -18.99 6.73 14.87
N LEU A 179 -18.72 6.86 13.57
CA LEU A 179 -19.38 7.86 12.72
C LEU A 179 -20.91 7.69 12.72
N ARG A 180 -21.40 6.44 12.69
CA ARG A 180 -22.83 6.14 12.79
C ARG A 180 -23.40 6.52 14.15
N ASN A 181 -22.68 6.27 15.23
CA ASN A 181 -23.11 6.65 16.58
C ASN A 181 -23.25 8.18 16.73
N PHE A 182 -22.43 8.94 16.01
CA PHE A 182 -22.52 10.41 15.97
C PHE A 182 -23.44 10.93 14.86
N GLU A 183 -24.18 10.06 14.17
CA GLU A 183 -25.07 10.41 13.05
C GLU A 183 -24.40 11.19 11.90
N ILE A 184 -23.08 11.05 11.76
CA ILE A 184 -22.31 11.72 10.71
C ILE A 184 -22.46 10.92 9.41
N LYS A 185 -23.09 11.56 8.42
CA LYS A 185 -23.18 11.01 7.06
C LYS A 185 -21.79 10.98 6.42
N TYR A 186 -21.42 9.86 5.82
CA TYR A 186 -20.16 9.70 5.12
C TYR A 186 -20.33 8.93 3.81
N VAL A 187 -19.50 9.26 2.82
CA VAL A 187 -19.37 8.52 1.57
C VAL A 187 -17.89 8.23 1.34
N LEU A 188 -17.58 6.97 0.99
CA LEU A 188 -16.22 6.56 0.64
C LEU A 188 -16.13 6.43 -0.87
N PHE A 189 -15.57 7.44 -1.55
CA PHE A 189 -15.32 7.39 -2.98
C PHE A 189 -14.10 6.54 -3.31
N GLU A 190 -14.08 5.97 -4.51
CA GLU A 190 -12.89 5.32 -5.06
C GLU A 190 -11.86 6.39 -5.49
N PRO A 191 -10.55 6.18 -5.24
CA PRO A 191 -9.94 5.03 -4.58
C PRO A 191 -10.03 5.10 -3.05
N ALA A 192 -9.91 6.29 -2.46
CA ALA A 192 -10.04 6.54 -1.02
C ALA A 192 -10.17 8.05 -0.71
N SER A 193 -10.89 8.80 -1.53
CA SER A 193 -11.17 10.22 -1.26
C SER A 193 -12.38 10.34 -0.33
N HIS A 194 -12.17 10.98 0.83
CA HIS A 194 -13.24 11.43 1.72
C HIS A 194 -13.42 12.94 1.53
N GLN A 195 -14.59 13.39 1.09
CA GLN A 195 -15.00 14.79 1.24
C GLN A 195 -15.99 14.84 2.42
N ARG A 196 -15.71 15.72 3.40
CA ARG A 196 -16.71 16.12 4.39
C ARG A 196 -17.75 16.97 3.64
N TYR A 197 -19.03 16.67 3.83
CA TYR A 197 -20.10 17.63 3.59
C TYR A 197 -20.33 18.40 4.89
#